data_AF-A0A4R4P979-F1
#
_entry.id   AF-A0A4R4P979-F1
#
_cell.length_a   1.000
_cell.length_b   1.000
_cell.length_c   1.000
_cell.angle_alpha   90.00
_cell.angle_beta   90.00
_cell.angle_gamma   90.00
#
_symmetry.space_group_name_H-M   'P 1'
#
loop_
_entity.id
_entity.type
_entity.pdbx_description
1 polymer ?
#
loop_
_entity_poly.entity_id
_entity_poly.type
_entity_poly.pdbx_seq_one_letter_code
_entity_poly.pdbx_strand_id
1 'polypeptide(L)' 'MVSDTIERVVVLRHPIERVWATLTTAEGLSGWFGSVAEIDLRPGGRAF' A
#
# COMPACT_ATOMS: atom_id res chain seq x y z
N MET A 1 -1.09 -27.18 8.17
CA MET A 1 -0.05 -26.18 7.85
C MET A 1 -0.75 -24.98 7.25
N VAL A 2 -0.49 -23.77 7.75
CA VAL A 2 -1.04 -22.54 7.15
C VAL A 2 -0.22 -22.22 5.91
N SER A 3 -0.89 -21.82 4.82
CA SER A 3 -0.24 -21.33 3.60
C SER A 3 0.51 -20.04 3.92
N ASP A 4 1.77 -19.94 3.49
CA ASP A 4 2.58 -18.72 3.60
C ASP A 4 2.20 -17.66 2.55
N THR A 5 1.25 -17.99 1.66
CA THR A 5 0.85 -17.17 0.52
C THR A 5 -0.64 -16.87 0.54
N ILE A 6 -0.99 -15.61 0.25
CA ILE A 6 -2.35 -15.13 0.05
C ILE A 6 -2.39 -14.35 -1.28
N GLU A 7 -3.34 -14.70 -2.15
CA GLU A 7 -3.61 -13.98 -3.41
C GLU A 7 -5.06 -13.51 -3.47
N ARG A 8 -5.29 -12.28 -3.96
CA ARG A 8 -6.63 -11.71 -4.11
C ARG A 8 -6.68 -10.72 -5.28
N VAL A 9 -7.78 -10.77 -6.04
CA VAL A 9 -8.07 -9.84 -7.13
C VAL A 9 -9.39 -9.12 -6.84
N VAL A 10 -9.40 -7.79 -6.97
CA VAL A 10 -10.57 -6.92 -6.78
C VAL A 10 -10.61 -5.87 -7.89
N VAL A 11 -11.81 -5.51 -8.35
CA VAL A 11 -12.04 -4.40 -9.28
C VAL A 11 -12.34 -3.14 -8.50
N LEU A 12 -11.48 -2.12 -8.64
CA LEU A 12 -11.68 -0.79 -8.05
C LEU A 12 -12.15 0.18 -9.13
N ARG A 13 -13.29 0.84 -8.91
CA ARG A 13 -13.82 1.88 -9.81
C ARG A 13 -13.20 3.25 -9.48
N HIS A 14 -11.88 3.33 -9.52
CA HIS A 14 -11.12 4.54 -9.27
C HIS A 14 -10.04 4.74 -10.34
N PRO A 15 -9.64 6.00 -10.62
CA PRO A 15 -8.47 6.27 -11.45
C PRO A 15 -7.22 5.59 -10.90
N ILE A 16 -6.34 5.13 -11.80
CA ILE A 16 -5.15 4.38 -11.42
C ILE A 16 -4.20 5.22 -10.56
N GLU A 17 -4.13 6.52 -10.81
CA GLU A 17 -3.30 7.47 -10.08
C GLU A 17 -3.70 7.55 -8.61
N ARG A 18 -5.01 7.47 -8.33
CA ARG A 18 -5.54 7.44 -6.97
C ARG A 18 -5.16 6.15 -6.25
N VAL A 19 -5.30 5.01 -6.92
CA VAL A 19 -4.93 3.70 -6.36
C VAL A 19 -3.43 3.66 -6.09
N TRP A 20 -2.62 4.17 -7.02
CA TRP A 20 -1.17 4.24 -6.84
C TRP A 20 -0.79 5.11 -5.64
N ALA A 21 -1.34 6.33 -5.55
CA ALA A 21 -1.06 7.23 -4.44
C ALA A 21 -1.41 6.62 -3.07
N THR A 22 -2.47 5.82 -2.97
CA THR A 22 -2.82 5.13 -1.72
C THR A 22 -1.77 4.10 -1.28
N LEU A 23 -1.01 3.53 -2.21
CA LEU A 23 0.00 2.51 -1.94
C LEU A 23 1.43 3.07 -1.81
N THR A 24 1.69 4.27 -2.34
CA THR A 24 3.04 4.82 -2.46
C THR A 24 3.27 6.13 -1.73
N THR A 25 2.31 6.58 -0.92
CA THR A 25 2.45 7.81 -0.12
C THR A 25 2.24 7.52 1.35
N ALA A 26 2.92 8.27 2.22
CA ALA A 26 2.75 8.19 3.67
C ALA A 26 1.29 8.40 4.10
N GLU A 27 0.63 9.44 3.57
CA GLU A 27 -0.77 9.73 3.84
C GLU A 27 -1.68 8.58 3.38
N GLY A 28 -1.47 8.09 2.16
CA GLY A 28 -2.18 6.96 1.59
C GLY A 28 -2.09 5.72 2.48
N LEU A 29 -0.87 5.33 2.86
CA LEU A 29 -0.61 4.16 3.69
C LEU A 29 -1.18 4.31 5.10
N SER A 30 -1.06 5.49 5.70
CA SER A 30 -1.58 5.77 7.04
C SER A 30 -3.10 5.53 7.12
N GLY A 31 -3.83 5.80 6.04
CA GLY A 31 -5.27 5.54 5.94
C GLY A 31 -5.66 4.06 5.98
N TRP A 32 -4.74 3.14 5.66
CA TRP A 32 -4.99 1.69 5.67
C TRP A 32 -4.48 1.02 6.94
N PHE A 33 -3.30 1.42 7.43
CA PHE A 33 -2.65 0.80 8.59
C PHE A 33 -3.07 1.41 9.93
N GLY A 34 -3.76 2.56 9.92
CA GLY A 34 -4.27 3.22 11.12
C GLY A 34 -3.19 3.82 12.04
N SER A 35 -1.93 3.80 11.60
CA SER A 35 -0.78 4.44 12.24
C SER A 35 -0.16 5.50 11.32
N VAL A 36 0.65 6.40 11.88
CA VAL A 36 1.50 7.29 11.06
C VAL A 36 2.48 6.42 10.29
N ALA A 37 2.51 6.56 8.97
CA ALA A 37 3.42 5.85 8.09
C ALA A 37 4.47 6.80 7.51
N GLU A 38 5.71 6.33 7.40
CA GLU A 38 6.76 6.98 6.59
C GLU A 38 7.21 6.06 5.46
N ILE A 39 7.58 6.64 4.32
CA ILE A 39 8.06 5.88 3.16
C ILE A 39 9.13 6.63 2.38
N ASP A 40 10.24 5.96 2.12
CA ASP A 40 11.28 6.36 1.17
C ASP A 40 10.98 5.71 -0.19
N LEU A 41 10.30 6.44 -1.07
CA LEU A 41 9.73 5.89 -2.31
C LEU A 41 10.78 5.73 -3.42
N ARG A 42 11.65 4.74 -3.26
CA ARG A 42 12.63 4.28 -4.24
C ARG A 42 12.92 2.79 -4.05
N PRO A 43 13.48 2.10 -5.06
CA PRO A 43 13.91 0.72 -4.89
C PRO A 43 14.86 0.56 -3.68
N GLY A 44 14.52 -0.36 -2.78
CA GLY A 44 15.27 -0.61 -1.54
C GLY A 44 15.10 0.43 -0.43
N GLY A 45 14.17 1.38 -0.59
CA GLY A 45 13.82 2.36 0.45
C GLY A 45 13.11 1.73 1.65
N ARG A 46 13.14 2.43 2.79
CA ARG A 46 12.51 1.99 4.04
C ARG A 46 11.04 2.44 4.11
N ALA A 47 10.22 1.65 4.79
CA ALA A 47 8.85 2.02 5.18
C ALA A 47 8.56 1.47 6.58
N PHE A 48 7.79 2.20 7.39
CA PHE A 48 7.34 1.79 8.73
C PHE A 48 6.04 2.49 9.11
#